data_AF-A0A4Q5TXU1-F1
#
_entry.id   AF-A0A4Q5TXU1-F1
#
_cell.length_a   1.000
_cell.length_b   1.000
_cell.length_c   1.000
_cell.angle_alpha   90.00
_cell.angle_beta   90.00
_cell.angle_gamma   90.00
#
_symmetry.space_group_name_H-M   'P 1'
#
loop_
_entity.id
_entity.type
_entity.pdbx_description
1 polymer ?
#
loop_
_entity_poly.entity_id
_entity_poly.type
_entity_poly.pdbx_seq_one_letter_code
_entity_poly.pdbx_strand_id
1 'polypeptide(L)'
;RKVDEQLGRILKTLDERDLRKDFNILFSTDHGFVTYAGKDNITELLVRNGLKQNKESEDVVVAGGSIHVKEHDKDKIRKIVALLQAQDWIGSVFTRGATKKSTAGWVPGTLAFSAIHWDNAERSGDILADYNWNDEKNSTGYPGTSMGKGVAGHGSMSPYEVHIPLIASGPDFIAATESGLPTSNVDITPTVLFLQGIKVPASMAGRVLSELLTGSNVKNTEVKVQHITTSVNLPSGTYNLDLQVSVLGKYRYIDFSKVTRTSSTASAGN
;
A
#
# COMPACT_ATOMS: atom_id res chain seq x y z
N ARG A 1 -12.24 15.77 15.38
CA ARG A 1 -13.01 16.93 15.89
C ARG A 1 -12.61 18.24 15.21
N LYS A 2 -11.39 18.78 15.38
CA LYS A 2 -11.03 20.06 14.74
C LYS A 2 -11.17 20.06 13.21
N VAL A 3 -10.76 18.97 12.55
CA VAL A 3 -10.91 18.82 11.08
C VAL A 3 -12.38 18.85 10.66
N ASP A 4 -13.23 18.11 11.39
CA ASP A 4 -14.68 18.09 11.19
C ASP A 4 -15.30 19.49 11.36
N GLU A 5 -14.91 20.23 12.41
CA GLU A 5 -15.34 21.61 12.62
C GLU A 5 -14.93 22.55 11.47
N GLN A 6 -13.73 22.36 10.89
CA GLN A 6 -13.28 23.17 9.74
C GLN A 6 -13.98 22.77 8.44
N LEU A 7 -14.27 21.49 8.23
CA LEU A 7 -15.09 21.06 7.10
C LEU A 7 -16.50 21.66 7.21
N GLY A 8 -17.12 21.57 8.39
CA GLY A 8 -18.41 22.19 8.67
C GLY A 8 -18.43 23.70 8.40
N ARG A 9 -17.36 24.42 8.75
CA ARG A 9 -17.22 25.86 8.43
C ARG A 9 -17.23 26.13 6.92
N ILE A 10 -16.52 25.32 6.12
CA ILE A 10 -16.49 25.46 4.66
C ILE A 10 -17.89 25.20 4.09
N LEU A 11 -18.53 24.11 4.51
CA LEU A 11 -19.88 23.75 4.06
C LEU A 11 -20.90 24.84 4.42
N LYS A 12 -20.86 25.34 5.65
CA LYS A 12 -21.71 26.44 6.11
C LYS A 12 -21.56 27.69 5.25
N THR A 13 -20.33 28.00 4.81
CA THR A 13 -20.09 29.15 3.93
C THR A 13 -20.72 28.97 2.55
N LEU A 14 -20.77 27.74 2.03
CA LEU A 14 -21.46 27.43 0.78
C LEU A 14 -22.98 27.55 0.95
N ASP A 15 -23.52 27.07 2.08
CA ASP A 15 -24.95 27.17 2.40
C ASP A 15 -25.41 28.62 2.57
N GLU A 16 -24.68 29.44 3.33
CA GLU A 16 -24.97 30.86 3.56
C GLU A 16 -24.95 31.70 2.26
N ARG A 17 -24.31 31.19 1.21
CA ARG A 17 -24.23 31.83 -0.12
C ARG A 17 -25.13 31.19 -1.18
N ASP A 18 -25.96 30.22 -0.80
CA ASP A 18 -26.80 29.43 -1.73
C ASP A 18 -26.00 28.74 -2.86
N LEU A 19 -24.75 28.35 -2.55
CA LEU A 19 -23.83 27.72 -3.50
C LEU A 19 -23.79 26.19 -3.34
N ARG A 20 -24.34 25.62 -2.27
CA ARG A 20 -24.17 24.18 -1.98
C ARG A 20 -24.67 23.27 -3.11
N LYS A 21 -25.72 23.69 -3.80
CA LYS A 21 -26.33 23.01 -4.95
C LYS A 21 -25.45 23.02 -6.20
N ASP A 22 -24.46 23.91 -6.28
CA ASP A 22 -23.61 24.10 -7.45
C ASP A 22 -22.27 23.33 -7.35
N PHE A 23 -21.99 22.72 -6.19
CA PHE A 23 -20.72 22.05 -5.94
C PHE A 23 -20.87 20.57 -5.60
N ASN A 24 -20.10 19.76 -6.33
CA ASN A 24 -19.71 18.43 -5.91
C ASN A 24 -18.47 18.49 -5.02
N ILE A 25 -18.54 17.84 -3.86
CA ILE A 25 -17.47 17.78 -2.87
C ILE A 25 -17.00 16.34 -2.76
N LEU A 26 -15.71 16.12 -2.98
CA LEU A 26 -15.03 14.86 -2.71
C LEU A 26 -14.04 15.11 -1.56
N PHE A 27 -14.11 14.27 -0.53
CA PHE A 27 -13.26 14.33 0.65
C PHE A 27 -12.60 12.97 0.86
N SER A 28 -11.28 12.98 0.97
CA SER A 28 -10.48 11.77 1.19
C SER A 28 -9.14 12.14 1.82
N THR A 29 -8.23 11.18 1.92
CA THR A 29 -6.86 11.32 2.43
C THR A 29 -5.90 10.62 1.49
N ASP A 30 -4.62 10.96 1.55
CA ASP A 30 -3.58 10.30 0.77
C ASP A 30 -3.29 8.88 1.27
N HIS A 31 -3.32 8.69 2.59
CA HIS A 31 -3.14 7.41 3.26
C HIS A 31 -3.79 7.39 4.66
N GLY A 32 -3.83 6.20 5.26
CA GLY A 32 -4.16 5.98 6.67
C GLY A 32 -2.93 6.08 7.58
N PHE A 33 -2.91 5.36 8.70
CA PHE A 33 -1.78 5.38 9.62
C PHE A 33 -1.66 4.09 10.43
N VAL A 34 -0.46 3.86 10.98
CA VAL A 34 -0.19 2.81 11.97
C VAL A 34 0.60 3.39 13.15
N THR A 35 0.43 2.76 14.30
CA THR A 35 1.29 2.99 15.47
C THR A 35 2.59 2.21 15.30
N TYR A 36 3.73 2.77 15.71
CA TYR A 36 5.02 2.10 15.64
C TYR A 36 5.37 1.43 16.97
N ALA A 37 5.76 0.16 16.91
CA ALA A 37 6.21 -0.65 18.05
C ALA A 37 7.62 -1.24 17.85
N GLY A 38 8.22 -1.00 16.69
CA GLY A 38 9.56 -1.46 16.35
C GLY A 38 10.66 -0.75 17.12
N LYS A 39 11.75 -1.47 17.34
CA LYS A 39 12.95 -0.95 18.02
C LYS A 39 14.12 -0.75 17.08
N ASP A 40 14.06 -1.38 15.91
CA ASP A 40 15.15 -1.50 14.95
C ASP A 40 14.78 -0.85 13.61
N ASN A 41 15.77 -0.68 12.73
CA ASN A 41 15.54 -0.15 11.37
C ASN A 41 16.47 -0.82 10.35
N ILE A 42 16.06 -0.78 9.09
CA ILE A 42 16.75 -1.44 7.97
C ILE A 42 18.21 -0.98 7.86
N THR A 43 18.49 0.33 7.98
CA THR A 43 19.86 0.86 7.83
C THR A 43 20.82 0.25 8.85
N GLU A 44 20.45 0.23 10.13
CA GLU A 44 21.29 -0.35 11.18
C GLU A 44 21.42 -1.88 11.04
N LEU A 45 20.37 -2.56 10.57
CA LEU A 45 20.41 -3.98 10.23
C LEU A 45 21.43 -4.29 9.14
N LEU A 46 21.51 -3.47 8.08
CA LEU A 46 22.46 -3.69 6.99
C LEU A 46 23.90 -3.40 7.42
N VAL A 47 24.11 -2.34 8.22
CA VAL A 47 25.46 -1.97 8.71
C VAL A 47 26.02 -3.06 9.62
N ARG A 48 25.26 -3.53 10.62
CA ARG A 48 25.74 -4.55 11.57
C ARG A 48 26.00 -5.92 10.92
N ASN A 49 25.42 -6.19 9.75
CA ASN A 49 25.65 -7.41 8.98
C ASN A 49 26.66 -7.22 7.82
N GLY A 50 27.33 -6.07 7.74
CA GLY A 50 28.35 -5.79 6.72
C GLY A 50 27.82 -5.71 5.29
N LEU A 51 26.50 -5.51 5.10
CA LEU A 51 25.88 -5.34 3.78
C LEU A 51 25.80 -3.86 3.34
N LYS A 52 26.07 -2.95 4.27
CA LYS A 52 26.28 -1.51 4.07
C LYS A 52 27.49 -1.09 4.91
N GLN A 53 28.39 -0.27 4.38
CA GLN A 53 29.66 0.02 5.09
C GLN A 53 29.46 0.82 6.38
N ASN A 54 28.61 1.83 6.33
CA ASN A 54 28.20 2.67 7.47
C ASN A 54 26.94 3.48 7.08
N LYS A 55 26.34 4.21 8.03
CA LYS A 55 25.10 4.97 7.78
C LYS A 55 25.17 5.95 6.59
N GLU A 56 26.32 6.58 6.37
CA GLU A 56 26.52 7.65 5.38
C GLU A 56 27.07 7.14 4.04
N SER A 57 27.53 5.90 3.97
CA SER A 57 28.06 5.29 2.75
C SER A 57 27.05 5.23 1.61
N GLU A 58 27.53 5.31 0.37
CA GLU A 58 26.71 5.24 -0.84
C GLU A 58 26.72 3.85 -1.49
N ASP A 59 27.36 2.85 -0.88
CA ASP A 59 27.41 1.49 -1.44
C ASP A 59 26.04 0.80 -1.40
N VAL A 60 25.22 1.16 -0.41
CA VAL A 60 23.79 0.86 -0.31
C VAL A 60 23.09 2.07 0.31
N VAL A 61 22.10 2.64 -0.37
CA VAL A 61 21.29 3.76 0.13
C VAL A 61 19.91 3.26 0.52
N VAL A 62 19.46 3.60 1.74
CA VAL A 62 18.14 3.23 2.26
C VAL A 62 17.32 4.52 2.45
N ALA A 63 16.21 4.63 1.73
CA ALA A 63 15.28 5.74 1.78
C ALA A 63 13.86 5.23 2.13
N GLY A 64 13.50 5.30 3.41
CA GLY A 64 12.31 4.60 3.92
C GLY A 64 12.49 3.08 3.77
N GLY A 65 11.55 2.42 3.08
CA GLY A 65 11.65 1.01 2.71
C GLY A 65 12.42 0.75 1.40
N SER A 66 12.75 1.80 0.63
CA SER A 66 13.43 1.64 -0.65
C SER A 66 14.94 1.52 -0.49
N ILE A 67 15.53 0.47 -1.05
CA ILE A 67 16.95 0.16 -0.95
C ILE A 67 17.56 0.18 -2.36
N HIS A 68 18.56 1.03 -2.54
CA HIS A 68 19.33 1.17 -3.76
C HIS A 68 20.73 0.59 -3.54
N VAL A 69 21.14 -0.34 -4.38
CA VAL A 69 22.44 -1.00 -4.30
C VAL A 69 23.32 -0.45 -5.42
N LYS A 70 24.52 0.05 -5.05
CA LYS A 70 25.47 0.59 -6.03
C LYS A 70 25.74 -0.44 -7.13
N GLU A 71 25.73 0.03 -8.38
CA GLU A 71 25.93 -0.79 -9.59
C GLU A 71 24.91 -1.93 -9.77
N HIS A 72 23.80 -1.93 -9.01
CA HIS A 72 22.78 -2.99 -9.03
C HIS A 72 23.37 -4.40 -8.82
N ASP A 73 24.36 -4.53 -7.92
CA ASP A 73 25.01 -5.80 -7.59
C ASP A 73 23.98 -6.86 -7.15
N LYS A 74 23.74 -7.83 -8.02
CA LYS A 74 22.73 -8.88 -7.83
C LYS A 74 23.02 -9.77 -6.63
N ASP A 75 24.28 -10.04 -6.32
CA ASP A 75 24.62 -10.92 -5.19
C ASP A 75 24.46 -10.20 -3.87
N LYS A 76 24.82 -8.90 -3.82
CA LYS A 76 24.50 -8.06 -2.67
C LYS A 76 22.98 -7.93 -2.47
N ILE A 77 22.21 -7.72 -3.53
CA ILE A 77 20.73 -7.66 -3.47
C ILE A 77 20.15 -8.97 -2.89
N ARG A 78 20.58 -10.14 -3.37
CA ARG A 78 20.13 -11.44 -2.82
C ARG A 78 20.43 -11.58 -1.34
N LYS A 79 21.64 -11.19 -0.90
CA LYS A 79 22.04 -11.23 0.52
C LYS A 79 21.18 -10.29 1.38
N ILE A 80 20.89 -9.09 0.90
CA ILE A 80 20.01 -8.14 1.59
C ILE A 80 18.59 -8.71 1.72
N VAL A 81 18.01 -9.22 0.63
CA VAL A 81 16.67 -9.83 0.67
C VAL A 81 16.61 -11.00 1.65
N ALA A 82 17.58 -11.90 1.63
CA ALA A 82 17.61 -13.03 2.56
C ALA A 82 17.72 -12.59 4.02
N LEU A 83 18.53 -11.57 4.31
CA LEU A 83 18.65 -10.99 5.66
C LEU A 83 17.32 -10.38 6.13
N LEU A 84 16.65 -9.61 5.25
CA LEU A 84 15.36 -8.98 5.52
C LEU A 84 14.27 -10.02 5.78
N GLN A 85 14.13 -11.03 4.92
CA GLN A 85 13.13 -12.09 5.08
C GLN A 85 13.28 -12.86 6.39
N ALA A 86 14.51 -12.97 6.92
CA ALA A 86 14.79 -13.63 8.19
C ALA A 86 14.36 -12.83 9.44
N GLN A 87 14.08 -11.52 9.34
CA GLN A 87 13.67 -10.70 10.47
C GLN A 87 12.15 -10.74 10.68
N ASP A 88 11.68 -11.08 11.88
CA ASP A 88 10.25 -11.12 12.22
C ASP A 88 9.56 -9.74 12.12
N TRP A 89 10.29 -8.67 12.35
CA TRP A 89 9.84 -7.28 12.24
C TRP A 89 9.83 -6.74 10.80
N ILE A 90 10.35 -7.50 9.82
CA ILE A 90 10.20 -7.18 8.40
C ILE A 90 8.96 -7.90 7.85
N GLY A 91 8.13 -7.13 7.17
CA GLY A 91 6.96 -7.59 6.45
C GLY A 91 7.32 -7.91 5.01
N SER A 92 6.55 -7.36 4.09
CA SER A 92 6.67 -7.70 2.67
C SER A 92 7.94 -7.17 2.03
N VAL A 93 8.54 -7.97 1.15
CA VAL A 93 9.75 -7.61 0.39
C VAL A 93 9.45 -7.76 -1.10
N PHE A 94 9.79 -6.74 -1.86
CA PHE A 94 9.56 -6.65 -3.30
C PHE A 94 10.86 -6.40 -4.05
N THR A 95 10.94 -6.90 -5.28
CA THR A 95 12.01 -6.59 -6.24
C THR A 95 11.41 -6.37 -7.63
N ARG A 96 12.22 -6.04 -8.64
CA ARG A 96 11.73 -6.05 -10.03
C ARG A 96 11.21 -7.46 -10.40
N GLY A 97 10.22 -7.52 -11.27
CA GLY A 97 9.65 -8.81 -11.71
C GLY A 97 10.69 -9.71 -12.37
N ALA A 98 10.59 -11.03 -12.14
CA ALA A 98 11.44 -12.01 -12.81
C ALA A 98 11.34 -11.92 -14.35
N THR A 99 10.18 -11.52 -14.84
CA THR A 99 9.92 -11.07 -16.21
C THR A 99 9.00 -9.86 -16.19
N LYS A 100 8.85 -9.14 -17.31
CA LYS A 100 7.94 -7.98 -17.42
C LYS A 100 6.48 -8.26 -17.04
N LYS A 101 6.04 -9.52 -17.13
CA LYS A 101 4.65 -9.93 -16.81
C LYS A 101 4.55 -10.71 -15.49
N SER A 102 5.66 -10.94 -14.81
CA SER A 102 5.69 -11.71 -13.57
C SER A 102 5.14 -10.89 -12.41
N THR A 103 4.30 -11.50 -11.58
CA THR A 103 3.93 -10.98 -10.26
C THR A 103 4.94 -11.39 -9.18
N ALA A 104 5.77 -12.40 -9.44
CA ALA A 104 6.93 -12.75 -8.61
C ALA A 104 8.13 -11.87 -8.94
N GLY A 105 8.87 -11.47 -7.91
CA GLY A 105 10.13 -10.77 -8.04
C GLY A 105 11.25 -11.69 -8.52
N TRP A 106 12.37 -11.13 -8.97
CA TRP A 106 13.50 -11.91 -9.48
C TRP A 106 14.31 -12.59 -8.37
N VAL A 107 14.16 -12.13 -7.12
CA VAL A 107 14.73 -12.79 -5.93
C VAL A 107 13.67 -13.69 -5.29
N PRO A 108 14.00 -14.96 -4.93
CA PRO A 108 13.05 -15.86 -4.27
C PRO A 108 12.37 -15.26 -3.03
N GLY A 109 11.08 -15.55 -2.86
CA GLY A 109 10.28 -15.03 -1.75
C GLY A 109 9.95 -13.54 -1.84
N THR A 110 10.13 -12.89 -3.00
CA THR A 110 9.71 -11.49 -3.21
C THR A 110 8.61 -11.40 -4.28
N LEU A 111 7.75 -10.38 -4.18
CA LEU A 111 6.84 -10.02 -5.27
C LEU A 111 7.45 -8.95 -6.17
N ALA A 112 6.92 -8.85 -7.38
CA ALA A 112 7.32 -7.84 -8.34
C ALA A 112 6.80 -6.46 -7.91
N PHE A 113 7.57 -5.39 -8.12
CA PHE A 113 7.10 -4.01 -7.92
C PHE A 113 5.80 -3.68 -8.67
N SER A 114 5.60 -4.26 -9.86
CA SER A 114 4.39 -4.08 -10.66
C SER A 114 3.15 -4.70 -10.02
N ALA A 115 3.32 -5.65 -9.09
CA ALA A 115 2.21 -6.21 -8.32
C ALA A 115 1.52 -5.13 -7.45
N ILE A 116 2.28 -4.09 -7.05
CA ILE A 116 1.84 -2.99 -6.20
C ILE A 116 1.97 -1.61 -6.86
N HIS A 117 2.08 -1.54 -8.19
CA HIS A 117 2.20 -0.28 -8.94
C HIS A 117 3.44 0.59 -8.58
N TRP A 118 4.52 -0.04 -8.11
CA TRP A 118 5.74 0.65 -7.67
C TRP A 118 6.90 0.50 -8.69
N ASP A 119 6.64 0.11 -9.93
CA ASP A 119 7.66 -0.29 -10.93
C ASP A 119 8.16 0.85 -11.83
N ASN A 120 8.40 2.04 -11.28
CA ASN A 120 9.01 3.12 -12.05
C ASN A 120 10.39 2.69 -12.60
N ALA A 121 10.60 2.91 -13.91
CA ALA A 121 11.79 2.43 -14.60
C ALA A 121 13.09 3.05 -14.08
N GLU A 122 13.04 4.33 -13.67
CA GLU A 122 14.22 5.12 -13.34
C GLU A 122 14.39 5.35 -11.83
N ARG A 123 13.29 5.47 -11.09
CA ARG A 123 13.30 5.96 -9.70
C ARG A 123 13.11 4.87 -8.65
N SER A 124 12.58 3.71 -9.03
CA SER A 124 12.42 2.59 -8.10
C SER A 124 13.79 1.98 -7.79
N GLY A 125 14.06 1.79 -6.49
CA GLY A 125 15.24 1.08 -6.01
C GLY A 125 15.27 -0.40 -6.41
N ASP A 126 16.26 -1.13 -5.88
CA ASP A 126 16.46 -2.55 -6.18
C ASP A 126 15.58 -3.46 -5.35
N ILE A 127 15.29 -3.02 -4.12
CA ILE A 127 14.44 -3.70 -3.14
C ILE A 127 13.51 -2.67 -2.52
N LEU A 128 12.25 -3.06 -2.29
CA LEU A 128 11.34 -2.35 -1.41
C LEU A 128 10.99 -3.30 -0.26
N ALA A 129 11.14 -2.84 0.98
CA ALA A 129 10.83 -3.62 2.16
C ALA A 129 9.90 -2.85 3.09
N ASP A 130 8.82 -3.51 3.50
CA ASP A 130 7.88 -3.03 4.49
C ASP A 130 8.23 -3.56 5.87
N TYR A 131 7.87 -2.80 6.90
CA TYR A 131 7.83 -3.32 8.26
C TYR A 131 6.63 -4.26 8.43
N ASN A 132 6.78 -5.27 9.27
CA ASN A 132 5.68 -6.18 9.59
C ASN A 132 4.60 -5.43 10.37
N TRP A 133 3.34 -5.88 10.30
CA TRP A 133 2.23 -5.23 10.98
C TRP A 133 1.24 -6.24 11.56
N ASN A 134 0.49 -5.81 12.57
CA ASN A 134 -0.58 -6.56 13.21
C ASN A 134 -1.78 -5.65 13.55
N ASP A 135 -2.84 -6.27 14.09
CA ASP A 135 -4.10 -5.61 14.40
C ASP A 135 -4.15 -5.04 15.83
N GLU A 136 -3.02 -5.02 16.55
CA GLU A 136 -2.95 -4.49 17.92
C GLU A 136 -3.34 -3.01 17.95
N LYS A 137 -4.07 -2.65 19.01
CA LYS A 137 -4.55 -1.29 19.23
C LYS A 137 -3.56 -0.52 20.09
N ASN A 138 -3.40 0.77 19.78
CA ASN A 138 -2.67 1.68 20.66
C ASN A 138 -3.46 2.02 21.94
N SER A 139 -2.86 2.79 22.85
CA SER A 139 -3.46 3.19 24.13
C SER A 139 -4.74 4.01 24.01
N THR A 140 -5.04 4.54 22.81
CA THR A 140 -6.27 5.29 22.50
C THR A 140 -7.31 4.45 21.75
N GLY A 141 -7.04 3.16 21.51
CA GLY A 141 -7.99 2.21 20.92
C GLY A 141 -7.98 2.10 19.39
N TYR A 142 -7.09 2.82 18.69
CA TYR A 142 -6.97 2.72 17.23
C TYR A 142 -6.16 1.47 16.85
N PRO A 143 -6.71 0.59 15.99
CA PRO A 143 -6.02 -0.60 15.52
C PRO A 143 -4.93 -0.26 14.49
N GLY A 144 -3.98 -1.17 14.33
CA GLY A 144 -2.89 -1.04 13.38
C GLY A 144 -1.60 -0.68 14.07
N THR A 145 -0.75 -1.70 14.21
CA THR A 145 0.59 -1.56 14.76
C THR A 145 1.60 -2.13 13.77
N SER A 146 2.61 -1.33 13.43
CA SER A 146 3.72 -1.68 12.57
C SER A 146 5.01 -1.79 13.38
N MET A 147 5.89 -2.69 12.98
CA MET A 147 7.19 -2.93 13.60
C MET A 147 8.26 -1.93 13.09
N GLY A 148 7.82 -0.79 12.52
CA GLY A 148 8.68 0.37 12.26
C GLY A 148 9.11 1.06 13.55
N LYS A 149 10.22 1.80 13.49
CA LYS A 149 10.75 2.57 14.62
C LYS A 149 10.15 3.97 14.67
N GLY A 150 9.74 4.42 15.85
CA GLY A 150 9.19 5.76 16.09
C GLY A 150 7.91 5.69 16.91
N VAL A 151 7.05 6.70 16.78
CA VAL A 151 5.75 6.75 17.50
C VAL A 151 4.62 6.23 16.61
N ALA A 152 4.55 6.71 15.37
CA ALA A 152 3.55 6.34 14.37
C ALA A 152 4.04 6.77 12.99
N GLY A 153 3.42 6.25 11.94
CA GLY A 153 3.69 6.67 10.57
C GLY A 153 2.84 5.91 9.56
N HIS A 154 3.34 5.86 8.33
CA HIS A 154 2.68 5.24 7.18
C HIS A 154 3.74 4.87 6.12
N GLY A 155 3.30 4.31 4.99
CA GLY A 155 4.13 3.95 3.84
C GLY A 155 4.32 2.45 3.61
N SER A 156 3.60 1.59 4.34
CA SER A 156 3.57 0.13 4.17
C SER A 156 2.24 -0.35 3.59
N MET A 157 2.17 -1.64 3.26
CA MET A 157 0.96 -2.32 2.76
C MET A 157 0.05 -2.87 3.87
N SER A 158 0.01 -2.22 5.03
CA SER A 158 -0.99 -2.49 6.07
C SER A 158 -2.38 -2.00 5.62
N PRO A 159 -3.47 -2.73 5.92
CA PRO A 159 -4.82 -2.25 5.60
C PRO A 159 -5.16 -0.95 6.33
N TYR A 160 -4.53 -0.67 7.48
CA TYR A 160 -4.72 0.58 8.23
C TYR A 160 -4.06 1.80 7.56
N GLU A 161 -3.17 1.57 6.61
CA GLU A 161 -2.48 2.61 5.84
C GLU A 161 -3.04 2.75 4.43
N VAL A 162 -3.46 1.63 3.82
CA VAL A 162 -3.97 1.58 2.44
C VAL A 162 -5.48 1.84 2.37
N HIS A 163 -6.26 1.37 3.35
CA HIS A 163 -7.71 1.56 3.37
C HIS A 163 -8.05 2.94 3.92
N ILE A 164 -8.56 3.81 3.05
CA ILE A 164 -8.84 5.21 3.34
C ILE A 164 -10.31 5.55 3.06
N PRO A 165 -10.90 6.53 3.76
CA PRO A 165 -12.24 6.99 3.45
C PRO A 165 -12.26 7.80 2.14
N LEU A 166 -13.30 7.59 1.33
CA LEU A 166 -13.70 8.48 0.25
C LEU A 166 -15.17 8.85 0.47
N ILE A 167 -15.43 10.13 0.69
CA ILE A 167 -16.78 10.67 0.88
C ILE A 167 -17.08 11.61 -0.29
N ALA A 168 -18.23 11.42 -0.94
CA ALA A 168 -18.70 12.29 -2.01
C ALA A 168 -20.07 12.87 -1.67
N SER A 169 -20.29 14.15 -2.00
CA SER A 169 -21.54 14.85 -1.71
C SER A 169 -21.76 16.01 -2.67
N GLY A 170 -22.92 16.05 -3.31
CA GLY A 170 -23.29 17.12 -4.25
C GLY A 170 -24.48 16.72 -5.12
N PRO A 171 -24.90 17.59 -6.05
CA PRO A 171 -26.07 17.36 -6.91
C PRO A 171 -25.94 16.11 -7.78
N ASP A 172 -24.72 15.72 -8.15
CA ASP A 172 -24.48 14.57 -9.03
C ASP A 172 -24.28 13.25 -8.30
N PHE A 173 -24.23 13.25 -6.95
CA PHE A 173 -24.01 12.05 -6.15
C PHE A 173 -25.29 11.56 -5.47
N ILE A 174 -25.46 10.24 -5.39
CA ILE A 174 -26.58 9.61 -4.68
C ILE A 174 -26.44 9.90 -3.18
N ALA A 175 -27.48 10.47 -2.58
CA ALA A 175 -27.49 10.78 -1.15
C ALA A 175 -27.58 9.51 -0.29
N ALA A 176 -26.99 9.56 0.91
CA ALA A 176 -27.12 8.53 1.96
C ALA A 176 -26.88 7.09 1.47
N THR A 177 -25.88 6.91 0.61
CA THR A 177 -25.53 5.61 0.02
C THR A 177 -24.05 5.31 0.28
N GLU A 178 -23.74 4.04 0.48
CA GLU A 178 -22.39 3.50 0.54
C GLU A 178 -22.22 2.44 -0.55
N SER A 179 -21.06 2.45 -1.21
CA SER A 179 -20.70 1.44 -2.21
C SER A 179 -19.76 0.43 -1.60
N GLY A 180 -20.04 -0.86 -1.80
CA GLY A 180 -19.13 -1.96 -1.47
C GLY A 180 -18.08 -2.25 -2.56
N LEU A 181 -18.05 -1.47 -3.65
CA LEU A 181 -17.05 -1.65 -4.72
C LEU A 181 -15.70 -1.04 -4.30
N PRO A 182 -14.57 -1.69 -4.65
CA PRO A 182 -13.26 -1.15 -4.33
C PRO A 182 -12.99 0.12 -5.15
N THR A 183 -12.33 1.08 -4.51
CA THR A 183 -11.95 2.37 -5.08
C THR A 183 -10.55 2.75 -4.62
N SER A 184 -9.91 3.70 -5.31
CA SER A 184 -8.62 4.28 -4.92
C SER A 184 -8.52 5.73 -5.40
N ASN A 185 -7.54 6.47 -4.88
CA ASN A 185 -7.28 7.86 -5.26
C ASN A 185 -7.14 8.07 -6.78
N VAL A 186 -6.70 7.05 -7.53
CA VAL A 186 -6.60 7.10 -9.00
C VAL A 186 -7.97 7.24 -9.70
N ASP A 187 -9.08 6.91 -9.03
CA ASP A 187 -10.44 6.99 -9.55
C ASP A 187 -11.07 8.39 -9.39
N ILE A 188 -10.48 9.24 -8.53
CA ILE A 188 -10.98 10.60 -8.28
C ILE A 188 -10.91 11.44 -9.55
N THR A 189 -9.77 11.45 -10.23
CA THR A 189 -9.59 12.31 -11.42
C THR A 189 -10.51 11.90 -12.59
N PRO A 190 -10.60 10.61 -12.99
CA PRO A 190 -11.59 10.17 -13.98
C PRO A 190 -13.02 10.57 -13.63
N THR A 191 -13.40 10.48 -12.36
CA THR A 191 -14.74 10.87 -11.89
C THR A 191 -14.96 12.38 -12.04
N VAL A 192 -13.99 13.21 -11.65
CA VAL A 192 -14.06 14.67 -11.82
C VAL A 192 -14.15 15.04 -13.31
N LEU A 193 -13.34 14.45 -14.18
CA LEU A 193 -13.39 14.72 -15.62
C LEU A 193 -14.77 14.36 -16.20
N PHE A 194 -15.32 13.21 -15.81
CA PHE A 194 -16.65 12.78 -16.23
C PHE A 194 -17.74 13.79 -15.81
N LEU A 195 -17.72 14.24 -14.55
CA LEU A 195 -18.66 15.25 -14.03
C LEU A 195 -18.57 16.59 -14.78
N GLN A 196 -17.39 16.94 -15.29
CA GLN A 196 -17.18 18.16 -16.08
C GLN A 196 -17.50 17.98 -17.58
N GLY A 197 -18.00 16.82 -18.00
CA GLY A 197 -18.23 16.51 -19.42
C GLY A 197 -16.94 16.39 -20.24
N ILE A 198 -15.79 16.22 -19.59
CA ILE A 198 -14.48 16.07 -20.22
C ILE A 198 -14.21 14.59 -20.44
N LYS A 199 -13.79 14.23 -21.66
CA LYS A 199 -13.43 12.84 -22.00
C LYS A 199 -12.27 12.37 -21.12
N VAL A 200 -12.48 11.26 -20.39
CA VAL A 200 -11.44 10.58 -19.62
C VAL A 200 -10.39 9.99 -20.58
N PRO A 201 -9.10 10.36 -20.46
CA PRO A 201 -8.04 9.76 -21.27
C PRO A 201 -7.89 8.27 -20.99
N ALA A 202 -7.74 7.46 -22.06
CA ALA A 202 -7.56 6.01 -21.93
C ALA A 202 -6.25 5.60 -21.22
N SER A 203 -5.31 6.52 -21.07
CA SER A 203 -4.05 6.34 -20.33
C SER A 203 -4.21 6.43 -18.81
N MET A 204 -5.35 6.92 -18.30
CA MET A 204 -5.61 6.94 -16.86
C MET A 204 -5.86 5.52 -16.35
N ALA A 205 -5.24 5.20 -15.22
CA ALA A 205 -5.36 3.88 -14.59
C ALA A 205 -6.70 3.70 -13.86
N GLY A 206 -7.28 4.79 -13.34
CA GLY A 206 -8.53 4.74 -12.59
C GLY A 206 -9.78 4.73 -13.46
N ARG A 207 -10.92 4.51 -12.80
CA ARG A 207 -12.25 4.46 -13.39
C ARG A 207 -13.13 5.61 -12.90
N VAL A 208 -14.21 5.86 -13.62
CA VAL A 208 -15.31 6.68 -13.09
C VAL A 208 -16.03 5.87 -12.01
N LEU A 209 -16.28 6.49 -10.86
CA LEU A 209 -17.06 5.93 -9.76
C LEU A 209 -18.56 6.05 -10.04
N SER A 210 -19.00 5.52 -11.18
CA SER A 210 -20.36 5.67 -11.70
C SER A 210 -21.43 5.12 -10.76
N GLU A 211 -21.08 4.21 -9.86
CA GLU A 211 -21.98 3.65 -8.85
C GLU A 211 -22.38 4.65 -7.77
N LEU A 212 -21.64 5.75 -7.62
CA LEU A 212 -21.96 6.83 -6.69
C LEU A 212 -22.80 7.94 -7.33
N LEU A 213 -22.97 7.93 -8.67
CA LEU A 213 -23.57 9.03 -9.43
C LEU A 213 -25.08 8.87 -9.62
N THR A 214 -25.80 9.97 -9.54
CA THR A 214 -27.24 10.01 -9.85
C THR A 214 -27.48 9.70 -11.33
N GLY A 215 -28.61 9.07 -11.65
CA GLY A 215 -28.97 8.69 -13.02
C GLY A 215 -28.12 7.58 -13.66
N SER A 216 -27.13 7.07 -12.92
CA SER A 216 -26.27 5.99 -13.37
C SER A 216 -26.92 4.62 -13.16
N ASN A 217 -26.93 3.79 -14.21
CA ASN A 217 -27.47 2.43 -14.17
C ASN A 217 -26.34 1.39 -14.12
N VAL A 218 -25.33 1.59 -13.26
CA VAL A 218 -24.26 0.58 -13.10
C VAL A 218 -24.89 -0.74 -12.66
N LYS A 219 -24.82 -1.75 -13.53
CA LYS A 219 -25.21 -3.10 -13.19
C LYS A 219 -24.01 -3.82 -12.57
N ASN A 220 -24.20 -4.32 -11.35
CA ASN A 220 -23.37 -5.30 -10.64
C ASN A 220 -22.03 -5.63 -11.30
N THR A 221 -20.98 -4.96 -10.85
CA THR A 221 -19.61 -5.26 -11.22
C THR A 221 -19.03 -6.19 -10.16
N GLU A 222 -19.01 -7.49 -10.48
CA GLU A 222 -18.45 -8.54 -9.62
C GLU A 222 -17.04 -8.16 -9.16
N VAL A 223 -16.81 -8.14 -7.84
CA VAL A 223 -15.50 -7.94 -7.23
C VAL A 223 -14.87 -9.30 -7.01
N LYS A 224 -13.65 -9.49 -7.52
CA LYS A 224 -12.87 -10.71 -7.30
C LYS A 224 -11.71 -10.42 -6.37
N VAL A 225 -11.63 -11.15 -5.27
CA VAL A 225 -10.46 -11.10 -4.39
C VAL A 225 -9.40 -12.07 -4.93
N GLN A 226 -8.20 -11.56 -5.18
CA GLN A 226 -7.05 -12.34 -5.64
C GLN A 226 -5.96 -12.32 -4.58
N HIS A 227 -5.28 -13.46 -4.43
CA HIS A 227 -4.11 -13.62 -3.58
C HIS A 227 -2.88 -13.88 -4.46
N ILE A 228 -1.89 -13.00 -4.38
CA ILE A 228 -0.61 -13.15 -5.07
C ILE A 228 0.41 -13.54 -4.01
N THR A 229 0.87 -14.79 -4.06
CA THR A 229 1.71 -15.36 -3.02
C THR A 229 3.11 -15.72 -3.51
N THR A 230 4.07 -15.71 -2.61
CA THR A 230 5.42 -16.25 -2.82
C THR A 230 5.96 -16.78 -1.50
N SER A 231 6.88 -17.75 -1.58
CA SER A 231 7.53 -18.29 -0.41
C SER A 231 8.99 -18.63 -0.66
N VAL A 232 9.76 -18.69 0.43
CA VAL A 232 11.15 -19.14 0.41
C VAL A 232 11.49 -19.82 1.73
N ASN A 233 12.22 -20.93 1.64
CA ASN A 233 12.76 -21.62 2.80
C ASN A 233 14.05 -20.94 3.25
N LEU A 234 14.09 -20.56 4.52
CA LEU A 234 15.24 -20.01 5.23
C LEU A 234 15.70 -21.02 6.29
N PRO A 235 16.94 -20.90 6.80
CA PRO A 235 17.39 -21.73 7.92
C PRO A 235 16.50 -21.61 9.18
N SER A 236 15.82 -20.48 9.37
CA SER A 236 14.91 -20.24 10.50
C SER A 236 13.47 -20.74 10.29
N GLY A 237 13.12 -21.17 9.08
CA GLY A 237 11.76 -21.53 8.72
C GLY A 237 11.37 -21.05 7.32
N THR A 238 10.08 -21.11 6.99
CA THR A 238 9.58 -20.65 5.69
C THR A 238 9.01 -19.24 5.83
N TYR A 239 9.48 -18.33 4.98
CA TYR A 239 8.88 -17.01 4.78
C TYR A 239 7.78 -17.14 3.71
N ASN A 240 6.56 -16.71 4.03
CA ASN A 240 5.43 -16.67 3.10
C ASN A 240 4.90 -15.25 3.03
N LEU A 241 4.84 -14.68 1.82
CA LEU A 241 4.24 -13.38 1.56
C LEU A 241 2.96 -13.59 0.76
N ASP A 242 1.87 -12.96 1.23
CA ASP A 242 0.57 -12.90 0.58
C ASP A 242 0.17 -11.44 0.35
N LEU A 243 -0.17 -11.10 -0.90
CA LEU A 243 -0.72 -9.82 -1.30
C LEU A 243 -2.18 -10.02 -1.72
N GLN A 244 -3.10 -9.43 -0.97
CA GLN A 244 -4.52 -9.44 -1.29
C GLN A 244 -4.86 -8.24 -2.19
N VAL A 245 -5.58 -8.53 -3.27
CA VAL A 245 -5.97 -7.54 -4.28
C VAL A 245 -7.43 -7.72 -4.65
N SER A 246 -8.21 -6.65 -4.49
CA SER A 246 -9.56 -6.57 -5.01
C SER A 246 -9.54 -6.18 -6.49
N VAL A 247 -10.22 -6.96 -7.32
CA VAL A 247 -10.24 -6.79 -8.78
C VAL A 247 -11.66 -6.49 -9.25
N LEU A 248 -11.80 -5.37 -9.96
CA LEU A 248 -13.05 -4.92 -10.54
C LEU A 248 -12.90 -4.76 -12.06
N GLY A 249 -13.36 -5.75 -12.82
CA GLY A 249 -13.10 -5.79 -14.26
C GLY A 249 -11.60 -5.81 -14.56
N LYS A 250 -11.07 -4.71 -15.12
CA LYS A 250 -9.63 -4.53 -15.41
C LYS A 250 -8.86 -3.80 -14.30
N TYR A 251 -9.55 -3.24 -13.32
CA TYR A 251 -8.95 -2.42 -12.26
C TYR A 251 -8.52 -3.30 -11.10
N ARG A 252 -7.38 -2.97 -10.49
CA ARG A 252 -6.79 -3.68 -9.36
C ARG A 252 -6.61 -2.70 -8.21
N TYR A 253 -7.03 -3.11 -7.03
CA TYR A 253 -6.96 -2.35 -5.79
C TYR A 253 -6.21 -3.19 -4.77
N ILE A 254 -5.13 -2.64 -4.23
CA ILE A 254 -4.32 -3.32 -3.23
C ILE A 254 -5.06 -3.21 -1.89
N ASP A 255 -5.34 -4.33 -1.25
CA ASP A 255 -6.05 -4.33 0.04
C ASP A 255 -5.04 -4.32 1.18
N PHE A 256 -4.09 -5.25 1.15
CA PHE A 256 -2.93 -5.32 2.04
C PHE A 256 -1.93 -6.36 1.55
N SER A 257 -0.74 -6.39 2.16
CA SER A 257 0.10 -7.58 2.14
C SER A 257 0.46 -8.04 3.56
N LYS A 258 0.60 -9.35 3.73
CA LYS A 258 0.90 -9.99 5.02
C LYS A 258 2.00 -11.01 4.84
N VAL A 259 2.90 -11.06 5.82
CA VAL A 259 3.92 -12.10 5.91
C VAL A 259 3.61 -13.02 7.07
N THR A 260 3.69 -14.32 6.81
CA THR A 260 3.69 -15.36 7.84
C THR A 260 5.00 -16.14 7.78
N ARG A 261 5.47 -16.57 8.94
CA ARG A 261 6.67 -17.39 9.07
C ARG A 261 6.33 -18.67 9.81
N THR A 262 6.70 -19.82 9.25
CA THR A 262 6.54 -21.11 9.90
C THR A 262 7.92 -21.61 10.32
N SER A 263 8.15 -21.77 11.63
CA SER A 263 9.41 -22.29 12.16
C SER A 263 9.69 -23.68 11.63
N SER A 264 10.93 -23.96 11.26
CA SER A 264 11.35 -25.34 11.05
C SER A 264 11.44 -26.02 12.42
N THR A 265 10.38 -26.71 12.85
CA THR A 265 10.53 -27.68 13.93
C THR A 265 11.47 -28.76 13.41
N ALA A 266 12.72 -28.77 13.86
CA ALA A 266 13.50 -29.99 13.78
C ALA A 266 12.67 -31.05 14.51
N SER A 267 12.23 -32.08 13.80
CA SER A 267 11.74 -33.29 14.44
C SER A 267 12.86 -33.75 15.37
N ALA A 268 12.68 -33.54 16.67
CA ALA A 268 13.46 -34.23 17.67
C ALA A 268 13.06 -35.70 17.56
N GLY A 269 13.72 -36.41 16.65
CA GLY A 269 13.69 -37.86 16.61
C GLY A 269 14.43 -38.36 17.84
N ASN A 270 13.67 -38.86 18.80
CA ASN A 270 14.10 -39.89 19.74
C ASN A 270 13.52 -41.22 19.26
#